data_AF-A0A2T6NPB0-F1
#
_entry.id   AF-A0A2T6NPB0-F1
#
_cell.length_a   1.000
_cell.length_b   1.000
_cell.length_c   1.000
_cell.angle_alpha   90.00
_cell.angle_beta   90.00
_cell.angle_gamma   90.00
#
_symmetry.space_group_name_H-M   'P 1'
#
loop_
_entity.id
_entity.type
_entity.pdbx_description
1 polymer ?
#
loop_
_entity_poly.entity_id
_entity_poly.type
_entity_poly.pdbx_seq_one_letter_code
_entity_poly.pdbx_strand_id
1 'polypeptide(L)'
;MALPYESVINGLIGLGSEWITDKDKQIEFAYKMRELNFKIAESLLRTQTVPWVDATVKIIYALVALMRPIGTALMTAFGLYAHYKQIQIDPAVHAAIDGAFPAWGVSRHMNKKKEQEEQTKRERIKSNIPEYE
;
A
#
# COMPACT_ATOMS: atom_id res chain seq x y z
N MET A 1 3.20 -7.45 13.53
CA MET A 1 2.94 -6.47 12.43
C MET A 1 4.18 -5.60 12.32
N ALA A 2 5.01 -5.80 11.29
CA ALA A 2 6.15 -4.94 11.05
C ALA A 2 5.65 -3.63 10.42
N LEU A 3 6.00 -2.49 11.02
CA LEU A 3 5.59 -1.18 10.53
C LEU A 3 6.44 -0.79 9.31
N PRO A 4 5.89 -0.11 8.29
CA PRO A 4 6.59 0.18 7.03
C PRO A 4 7.84 1.07 7.18
N TYR A 5 8.07 1.68 8.35
CA TYR A 5 9.32 2.37 8.65
C TYR A 5 10.48 1.39 8.90
N GLU A 6 10.22 0.18 9.41
CA GLU A 6 11.28 -0.78 9.72
C GLU A 6 11.99 -1.29 8.46
N SER A 7 11.27 -1.41 7.33
CA SER A 7 11.89 -1.78 6.05
C SER A 7 12.81 -0.69 5.50
N VAL A 8 12.47 0.59 5.72
CA VAL A 8 13.30 1.72 5.28
C VAL A 8 14.54 1.84 6.18
N ILE A 9 14.37 1.69 7.48
CA ILE A 9 15.48 1.70 8.45
C ILE A 9 16.42 0.50 8.21
N ASN A 10 15.89 -0.70 7.97
CA ASN A 10 16.71 -1.87 7.65
C ASN A 10 17.44 -1.72 6.30
N GLY A 11 16.83 -1.07 5.32
CA GLY A 11 17.51 -0.73 4.05
C GLY A 11 18.65 0.27 4.22
N LEU A 12 18.46 1.29 5.07
CA LEU A 12 19.51 2.27 5.41
C LEU A 12 20.63 1.66 6.25
N ILE A 13 20.32 0.73 7.16
CA ILE A 13 21.31 -0.03 7.95
C ILE A 13 22.13 -0.94 7.04
N GLY A 14 21.50 -1.62 6.07
CA GLY A 14 22.17 -2.42 5.06
C GLY A 14 23.20 -1.60 4.28
N LEU A 15 22.79 -0.43 3.78
CA LEU A 15 23.66 0.49 3.04
C LEU A 15 24.79 1.10 3.90
N GLY A 16 24.52 1.41 5.17
CA GLY A 16 25.51 1.97 6.08
C GLY A 16 26.55 0.96 6.57
N SER A 17 26.17 -0.31 6.72
CA SER A 17 27.08 -1.39 7.16
C SER A 17 28.15 -1.73 6.12
N GLU A 18 27.87 -1.46 4.85
CA GLU A 18 28.80 -1.68 3.73
C GLU A 18 29.87 -0.58 3.62
N TRP A 19 29.62 0.60 4.20
CA TRP A 19 30.52 1.76 4.16
C TRP A 19 31.36 1.99 5.43
N ILE A 20 31.05 1.29 6.54
CA ILE A 20 31.76 1.45 7.83
C ILE A 20 32.58 0.20 8.10
N THR A 21 33.86 0.21 7.73
CA THR A 21 34.81 -0.90 7.93
C THR A 21 35.34 -1.04 9.36
N ASP A 22 35.01 -0.10 10.26
CA ASP A 22 35.57 0.01 11.60
C ASP A 22 34.55 -0.43 12.68
N LYS A 23 34.87 -1.49 13.43
CA LYS A 23 33.93 -2.18 14.34
C LYS A 23 33.45 -1.30 15.50
N ASP A 24 34.30 -0.42 16.01
CA ASP A 24 33.95 0.45 17.15
C ASP A 24 32.95 1.55 16.74
N LYS A 25 33.02 2.03 15.50
CA LYS A 25 32.05 3.01 14.94
C LYS A 25 30.70 2.37 14.62
N GLN A 26 30.67 1.09 14.27
CA GLN A 26 29.42 0.36 14.07
C GLN A 26 28.63 0.24 15.38
N ILE A 27 29.31 0.04 16.51
CA ILE A 27 28.67 -0.05 17.83
C ILE A 27 28.10 1.31 18.24
N GLU A 28 28.87 2.40 18.07
CA GLU A 28 28.38 3.76 18.34
C GLU A 28 27.17 4.12 17.45
N PHE A 29 27.20 3.72 16.18
CA PHE A 29 26.09 3.91 15.26
C PHE A 29 24.85 3.10 15.68
N ALA A 30 25.03 1.85 16.09
CA ALA A 30 23.94 1.02 16.61
C ALA A 30 23.32 1.61 17.88
N TYR A 31 24.13 2.19 18.78
CA TYR A 31 23.64 2.88 19.98
C TYR A 31 22.84 4.14 19.63
N LYS A 32 23.36 5.00 18.75
CA LYS A 32 22.64 6.22 18.31
C LYS A 32 21.34 5.89 17.58
N MET A 33 21.33 4.82 16.76
CA MET A 33 20.12 4.34 16.09
C MET A 33 19.09 3.78 17.07
N ARG A 34 19.54 3.09 18.14
CA ARG A 34 18.65 2.61 19.20
C ARG A 34 18.02 3.76 19.98
N GLU A 35 18.77 4.83 20.24
CA GLU A 35 18.25 6.04 20.87
C GLU A 35 17.24 6.76 19.96
N LEU A 36 17.50 6.82 18.65
CA LEU A 36 16.58 7.39 17.67
C LEU A 36 15.26 6.59 17.62
N ASN A 37 15.34 5.26 17.60
CA ASN A 37 14.17 4.39 17.65
C ASN A 37 13.37 4.59 18.94
N PHE A 38 14.03 4.77 20.09
CA PHE A 38 13.35 5.02 21.35
C PHE A 38 12.63 6.38 21.35
N LYS A 39 13.26 7.44 20.83
CA LYS A 39 12.64 8.77 20.69
C LYS A 39 11.46 8.77 19.73
N ILE A 40 11.56 8.03 18.62
CA ILE A 40 10.46 7.86 17.67
C ILE A 40 9.31 7.06 18.31
N ALA A 41 9.61 5.99 19.05
CA ALA A 41 8.61 5.21 19.77
C ALA A 41 7.90 6.04 20.86
N GLU A 42 8.64 6.85 21.62
CA GLU A 42 8.05 7.76 22.61
C GLU A 42 7.17 8.84 21.93
N SER A 43 7.62 9.38 20.79
CA SER A 43 6.83 10.32 20.00
C SER A 43 5.56 9.68 19.42
N LEU A 44 5.63 8.43 18.99
CA LEU A 44 4.47 7.67 18.50
C LEU A 44 3.48 7.34 19.62
N LEU A 45 3.97 7.00 20.81
CA LEU A 45 3.13 6.77 22.00
C LEU A 45 2.42 8.05 22.47
N ARG A 46 3.05 9.22 22.28
CA ARG A 46 2.46 10.53 22.62
C ARG A 46 1.60 11.14 21.50
N THR A 47 1.65 10.61 20.29
CA THR A 47 0.85 11.10 19.17
C THR A 47 -0.57 10.56 19.28
N GLN A 48 -1.41 11.25 20.05
CA GLN A 48 -2.87 11.08 19.95
C GLN A 48 -3.32 11.52 18.55
N THR A 49 -4.02 10.63 17.86
CA THR A 49 -4.60 10.93 16.54
C THR A 49 -5.73 11.93 16.70
N VAL A 50 -5.50 13.17 16.25
CA VAL A 50 -6.55 14.18 16.19
C VAL A 50 -7.62 13.72 15.18
N PRO A 51 -8.92 13.71 15.51
CA PRO A 51 -9.96 13.14 14.64
C PRO A 51 -10.05 13.80 13.25
N TRP A 52 -9.60 15.05 13.12
CA TRP A 52 -9.50 15.74 11.83
C TRP A 52 -8.43 15.13 10.89
N VAL A 53 -7.34 14.60 11.45
CA VAL A 53 -6.29 13.93 10.66
C VAL A 53 -6.81 12.60 10.11
N ASP A 54 -7.56 11.85 10.92
CA ASP A 54 -8.20 10.60 10.49
C ASP A 54 -9.20 10.83 9.33
N ALA A 55 -10.03 11.87 9.42
CA ALA A 55 -10.94 12.25 8.34
C ALA A 55 -10.18 12.65 7.05
N THR A 56 -9.11 13.42 7.18
CA THR A 56 -8.28 13.86 6.04
C THR A 56 -7.61 12.66 5.35
N VAL A 57 -7.07 11.73 6.13
CA VAL A 57 -6.47 10.50 5.60
C VAL A 57 -7.52 9.66 4.85
N LYS A 58 -8.74 9.52 5.39
CA LYS A 58 -9.84 8.82 4.70
C LYS A 58 -10.21 9.47 3.36
N ILE A 59 -10.22 10.80 3.28
CA ILE A 59 -10.48 11.53 2.03
C ILE A 59 -9.36 11.28 1.01
N ILE A 60 -8.09 11.33 1.43
CA ILE A 60 -6.95 11.05 0.55
C ILE A 60 -7.02 9.60 0.05
N TYR A 61 -7.30 8.63 0.93
CA TYR A 61 -7.47 7.24 0.52
C TYR A 61 -8.63 7.04 -0.46
N ALA A 62 -9.76 7.73 -0.24
CA ALA A 62 -10.89 7.70 -1.17
C ALA A 62 -10.52 8.28 -2.54
N LEU A 63 -9.75 9.37 -2.57
CA LEU A 63 -9.29 10.00 -3.81
C LEU A 63 -8.29 9.10 -4.56
N VAL A 64 -7.34 8.49 -3.84
CA VAL A 64 -6.41 7.50 -4.43
C VAL A 64 -7.16 6.27 -4.94
N ALA A 65 -8.24 5.85 -4.27
CA ALA A 65 -9.07 4.74 -4.73
C ALA A 65 -9.79 5.08 -6.05
N LEU A 66 -10.15 6.34 -6.29
CA LEU A 66 -10.74 6.82 -7.55
C LEU A 66 -9.73 6.94 -8.69
N MET A 67 -8.43 7.11 -8.40
CA MET A 67 -7.40 7.17 -9.44
C MET A 67 -7.29 5.88 -10.26
N ARG A 68 -7.61 4.71 -9.66
CA ARG A 68 -7.57 3.43 -10.37
C ARG A 68 -8.59 3.33 -11.50
N PRO A 69 -9.91 3.52 -11.28
CA PRO A 69 -10.89 3.51 -12.37
C PRO A 69 -10.68 4.63 -13.38
N ILE A 70 -10.31 5.83 -12.94
CA ILE A 70 -10.05 6.97 -13.84
C ILE A 70 -8.83 6.68 -14.71
N GLY A 71 -7.75 6.17 -14.12
CA GLY A 71 -6.53 5.82 -14.84
C GLY A 71 -6.74 4.72 -15.87
N THR A 72 -7.47 3.65 -15.53
CA THR A 72 -7.75 2.57 -16.49
C THR A 72 -8.68 3.03 -17.60
N ALA A 73 -9.67 3.88 -17.32
CA ALA A 73 -10.53 4.48 -18.34
C ALA A 73 -9.73 5.39 -19.30
N LEU A 74 -8.83 6.23 -18.78
CA LEU A 74 -7.97 7.08 -19.59
C LEU A 74 -7.00 6.28 -20.45
N MET A 75 -6.43 5.19 -19.93
CA MET A 75 -5.59 4.29 -20.71
C MET A 75 -6.38 3.70 -21.87
N THR A 76 -7.55 3.11 -21.63
CA THR A 76 -8.38 2.54 -22.69
C THR A 76 -8.81 3.60 -23.71
N ALA A 77 -9.13 4.83 -23.29
CA ALA A 77 -9.42 5.93 -24.20
C ALA A 77 -8.20 6.34 -25.05
N PHE A 78 -7.00 6.31 -24.48
CA PHE A 78 -5.76 6.55 -25.19
C PHE A 78 -5.45 5.45 -26.22
N GLY A 79 -5.67 4.18 -25.89
CA GLY A 79 -5.54 3.05 -26.82
C GLY A 79 -6.45 3.22 -28.05
N LEU A 80 -7.73 3.50 -27.80
CA LEU A 80 -8.70 3.83 -28.86
C LEU A 80 -8.28 5.02 -29.72
N TYR A 81 -7.74 6.08 -29.10
CA TYR A 81 -7.24 7.24 -29.83
C TYR A 81 -6.01 6.92 -30.68
N ALA A 82 -5.06 6.14 -30.14
CA ALA A 82 -3.87 5.71 -30.86
C ALA A 82 -4.22 4.82 -32.06
N HIS A 83 -5.22 3.94 -31.91
CA HIS A 83 -5.77 3.16 -33.01
C HIS A 83 -6.36 4.05 -34.10
N TYR A 84 -7.16 5.05 -33.72
CA TYR A 84 -7.76 6.00 -34.68
C TYR A 84 -6.71 6.83 -35.44
N LYS A 85 -5.64 7.22 -34.77
CA LYS A 85 -4.53 8.01 -35.36
C LYS A 85 -3.45 7.16 -36.04
N GLN A 86 -3.62 5.84 -36.12
CA GLN A 86 -2.66 4.93 -36.75
C GLN A 86 -1.25 5.04 -36.13
N ILE A 87 -1.17 5.34 -34.83
CA ILE A 87 0.12 5.37 -34.12
C ILE A 87 0.55 3.92 -33.94
N GLN A 88 1.74 3.58 -34.45
CA GLN A 88 2.28 2.23 -34.30
C GLN A 88 2.68 1.99 -32.84
N ILE A 89 1.82 1.27 -32.13
CA ILE A 89 2.08 0.73 -30.81
C ILE A 89 2.21 -0.79 -30.98
N ASP A 90 3.14 -1.38 -30.23
CA ASP A 90 3.29 -2.83 -30.17
C ASP A 90 1.93 -3.51 -29.86
N PRO A 91 1.53 -4.58 -30.59
CA PRO A 91 0.22 -5.21 -30.40
C PRO A 91 -0.07 -5.67 -28.98
N ALA A 92 0.95 -6.09 -28.22
CA ALA A 92 0.78 -6.52 -26.84
C ALA A 92 0.45 -5.33 -25.93
N VAL A 93 1.11 -4.19 -26.15
CA VAL A 93 0.85 -2.94 -25.43
C VAL A 93 -0.54 -2.41 -25.76
N HIS A 94 -0.97 -2.49 -27.02
CA HIS A 94 -2.31 -2.07 -27.44
C HIS A 94 -3.40 -2.90 -26.75
N ALA A 95 -3.27 -4.23 -26.75
CA ALA A 95 -4.20 -5.13 -26.07
C ALA A 95 -4.25 -4.89 -24.55
N ALA A 96 -3.10 -4.60 -23.93
CA ALA A 96 -3.03 -4.30 -22.50
C ALA A 96 -3.75 -2.99 -22.15
N ILE A 97 -3.60 -1.96 -22.98
CA ILE A 97 -4.20 -0.64 -22.79
C ILE A 97 -5.73 -0.68 -23.01
N ASP A 98 -6.18 -1.35 -24.07
CA ASP A 98 -7.61 -1.49 -24.37
C ASP A 98 -8.32 -2.39 -23.36
N GLY A 99 -7.62 -3.43 -22.87
CA GLY A 99 -8.11 -4.34 -21.85
C GLY A 99 -8.10 -3.77 -20.43
N ALA A 100 -7.46 -2.62 -20.18
CA ALA A 100 -7.22 -2.11 -18.83
C ALA A 100 -8.52 -1.84 -18.05
N PHE A 101 -9.50 -1.16 -18.65
CA PHE A 101 -10.78 -0.86 -18.02
C PHE A 101 -11.64 -2.11 -17.75
N PRO A 102 -11.89 -3.02 -18.72
CA PRO A 102 -12.63 -4.24 -18.44
C PRO A 102 -11.91 -5.16 -17.45
N ALA A 103 -10.57 -5.27 -17.51
CA ALA A 103 -9.79 -6.03 -16.55
C ALA A 103 -9.93 -5.49 -15.12
N TRP A 104 -9.95 -4.16 -14.95
CA TRP A 104 -10.25 -3.54 -13.66
C TRP A 104 -11.67 -3.87 -13.17
N GLY A 105 -12.68 -3.80 -14.05
CA GLY A 105 -14.06 -4.14 -13.71
C GLY A 105 -14.20 -5.58 -13.20
N VAL A 106 -13.57 -6.55 -13.88
CA VAL A 106 -13.54 -7.96 -13.46
C VAL A 106 -12.81 -8.11 -12.13
N SER A 107 -11.63 -7.50 -11.99
CA SER A 107 -10.85 -7.51 -10.75
C SER A 107 -11.67 -6.98 -9.56
N ARG A 108 -12.42 -5.88 -9.75
CA ARG A 108 -13.26 -5.31 -8.69
C ARG A 108 -14.40 -6.23 -8.31
N HIS A 109 -15.02 -6.90 -9.28
CA HIS A 109 -16.09 -7.86 -9.01
C HIS A 109 -15.57 -9.06 -8.20
N MET A 110 -14.38 -9.57 -8.53
CA MET A 110 -13.76 -10.66 -7.77
C MET A 110 -13.38 -10.23 -6.36
N ASN A 111 -12.84 -9.02 -6.20
CA ASN A 111 -12.48 -8.50 -4.88
C ASN A 111 -13.71 -8.34 -3.97
N LYS A 112 -14.83 -7.85 -4.52
CA LYS A 112 -16.09 -7.73 -3.79
C LYS A 112 -16.63 -9.09 -3.32
N LYS A 113 -16.51 -10.13 -4.15
CA LYS A 113 -16.90 -11.51 -3.76
C LYS A 113 -16.04 -12.02 -2.60
N LYS A 114 -14.72 -11.84 -2.67
CA LYS A 114 -13.80 -12.24 -1.59
C LYS A 114 -14.07 -11.52 -0.28
N GLU A 115 -14.28 -10.20 -0.33
CA GLU A 115 -14.62 -9.39 0.84
C GLU A 115 -15.92 -9.89 1.51
N GLN A 116 -16.95 -10.24 0.73
CA GLN A 116 -18.19 -10.82 1.24
C GLN A 116 -17.98 -12.19 1.89
N GLU A 117 -17.23 -13.09 1.24
CA GLU A 117 -16.92 -14.41 1.79
C GLU A 117 -16.15 -14.31 3.12
N GLU A 118 -15.21 -13.37 3.24
CA GLU A 118 -14.47 -13.12 4.47
C GLU A 118 -15.35 -12.55 5.58
N GLN A 119 -16.26 -11.64 5.26
CA GLN A 119 -17.23 -11.11 6.22
C GLN A 119 -18.15 -12.22 6.76
N THR A 120 -18.72 -13.04 5.87
CA THR A 120 -19.57 -14.17 6.26
C THR A 120 -18.80 -15.20 7.11
N LYS A 121 -17.51 -15.42 6.83
CA LYS A 121 -16.65 -16.27 7.68
C LYS A 121 -16.45 -15.66 9.07
N ARG A 122 -16.19 -14.36 9.16
CA ARG A 122 -16.02 -13.67 10.46
C ARG A 122 -17.30 -13.69 11.30
N GLU A 123 -18.45 -13.51 10.67
CA GLU A 123 -19.76 -13.61 11.34
C GLU A 123 -20.01 -15.02 11.86
N ARG A 124 -19.73 -16.06 11.05
CA ARG A 124 -19.82 -17.47 11.48
C ARG A 124 -18.88 -17.82 12.63
N ILE A 125 -17.67 -17.25 12.65
CA ILE A 125 -16.73 -17.45 13.76
C ILE A 125 -17.28 -16.77 15.02
N LYS A 126 -17.79 -15.54 14.93
CA LYS A 126 -18.39 -14.84 16.06
C LYS A 126 -19.59 -15.57 16.64
N SER A 127 -20.46 -16.14 15.80
CA SER A 127 -21.63 -16.90 16.26
C SER A 127 -21.28 -18.25 16.90
N ASN A 128 -20.07 -18.77 16.67
CA ASN A 128 -19.59 -20.05 17.21
C ASN A 128 -18.72 -19.90 18.46
N ILE A 129 -18.45 -18.68 18.93
CA ILE A 129 -17.76 -18.46 20.21
C ILE A 129 -18.83 -18.50 21.31
N PRO A 130 -18.83 -19.49 22.23
CA PRO A 130 -19.79 -19.54 23.31
C PRO A 130 -19.60 -18.32 24.22
N GLU A 131 -20.68 -17.57 24.45
CA GLU A 131 -20.74 -16.59 25.53
C GLU A 131 -20.61 -17.34 26.86
N TYR A 132 -19.44 -17.26 27.48
CA TYR A 132 -19.25 -17.63 28.86
C TYR A 132 -19.80 -16.49 29.74
N GLU A 133 -21.07 -16.64 30.15
CA GLU A 133 -21.65 -15.92 31.30
C GLU A 133 -21.10 -16.46 32.63
#